data_AF-A0A420HUT8-F1
#
_entry.id   AF-A0A420HUT8-F1
#
_cell.length_a   1.000
_cell.length_b   1.000
_cell.length_c   1.000
_cell.angle_alpha   90.00
_cell.angle_beta   90.00
_cell.angle_gamma   90.00
#
_symmetry.space_group_name_H-M   'P 1'
#
loop_
_entity.id
_entity.type
_entity.pdbx_description
1 polymer ?
#
loop_
_entity_poly.entity_id
_entity_poly.type
_entity_poly.pdbx_seq_one_letter_code
_entity_poly.pdbx_strand_id
1 'polypeptide(L)'
;MVNVNSTEQLYNSISYDDFMHNNDQGVIFNFSIQQVNKDLFSDYFDETFHLVHCVSQDFEMNSGISIKFKNKYDHVNELKAQNKTKKLFIIYLITKSTFYEKSAYKPLFTTLKLLKIFCSTYNINKIAIPKITFESETLNWCTILNMIKYIF
;
A
#
# COMPACT_ATOMS: atom_id res chain seq x y z
N MET A 1 -9.91 -13.64 18.85
CA MET A 1 -11.17 -13.69 18.07
C MET A 1 -11.23 -12.43 17.23
N VAL A 2 -11.25 -12.54 15.90
CA VAL A 2 -11.42 -11.38 15.00
C VAL A 2 -12.92 -11.22 14.75
N ASN A 3 -13.47 -10.03 15.00
CA ASN A 3 -14.87 -9.75 14.75
C ASN A 3 -15.08 -9.54 13.23
N VAL A 4 -15.42 -10.63 12.54
CA VAL A 4 -15.59 -10.69 11.08
C VAL A 4 -16.63 -9.67 10.58
N ASN A 5 -17.66 -9.38 11.38
CA ASN A 5 -18.73 -8.45 11.01
C ASN A 5 -18.23 -7.01 10.84
N SER A 6 -17.30 -6.57 11.69
CA SER A 6 -16.74 -5.21 11.61
C SER A 6 -15.81 -5.02 10.40
N THR A 7 -15.01 -6.04 10.08
CA THR A 7 -14.12 -6.03 8.91
C THR A 7 -14.90 -6.13 7.59
N GLU A 8 -15.98 -6.90 7.56
CA GLU A 8 -16.84 -7.06 6.39
C GLU A 8 -17.67 -5.80 6.11
N GLN A 9 -18.20 -5.14 7.15
CA GLN A 9 -18.83 -3.83 7.01
C GLN A 9 -17.87 -2.77 6.46
N LEU A 10 -16.64 -2.70 6.99
CA LEU A 10 -15.62 -1.77 6.48
C LEU A 10 -15.23 -2.10 5.04
N TYR A 11 -15.08 -3.38 4.70
CA TYR A 11 -14.81 -3.81 3.32
C TYR A 11 -15.94 -3.41 2.37
N ASN A 12 -17.21 -3.58 2.76
CA ASN A 12 -18.34 -3.29 1.89
C ASN A 12 -18.71 -1.80 1.82
N SER A 13 -18.19 -0.97 2.73
CA SER A 13 -18.52 0.47 2.81
C SER A 13 -17.97 1.32 1.66
N ILE A 14 -17.02 0.81 0.88
CA ILE A 14 -16.31 1.57 -0.17
C ILE A 14 -16.36 0.79 -1.49
N SER A 15 -16.96 1.36 -2.53
CA SER A 15 -17.13 0.73 -3.84
C SER A 15 -16.14 1.25 -4.88
N TYR A 16 -15.64 0.35 -5.74
CA TYR A 16 -14.75 0.72 -6.84
C TYR A 16 -15.50 1.53 -7.91
N ASP A 17 -16.73 1.15 -8.23
CA ASP A 17 -17.50 1.80 -9.28
C ASP A 17 -17.91 3.22 -8.84
N ASP A 18 -18.27 3.40 -7.55
CA ASP A 18 -18.53 4.72 -6.97
C ASP A 18 -17.27 5.58 -6.97
N PHE A 19 -16.11 5.00 -6.65
CA PHE A 19 -14.83 5.71 -6.75
C PHE A 19 -14.58 6.22 -8.16
N MET A 20 -14.68 5.34 -9.17
CA MET A 20 -14.43 5.71 -10.56
C MET A 20 -15.38 6.81 -11.02
N HIS A 21 -16.68 6.67 -10.72
CA HIS A 21 -17.68 7.70 -11.04
C HIS A 21 -17.33 9.05 -10.39
N ASN A 22 -17.05 9.08 -9.09
CA ASN A 22 -16.70 10.31 -8.37
C ASN A 22 -15.38 10.93 -8.88
N ASN A 23 -14.38 10.10 -9.17
CA ASN A 23 -13.11 10.56 -9.70
C ASN A 23 -13.28 11.19 -11.09
N ASP A 24 -14.11 10.61 -11.95
CA ASP A 24 -14.39 11.12 -13.30
C ASP A 24 -15.18 12.44 -13.26
N GLN A 25 -16.02 12.64 -12.24
CA GLN A 25 -16.71 13.91 -11.97
C GLN A 25 -15.81 14.95 -11.28
N GLY A 26 -14.54 14.64 -11.01
CA GLY A 26 -13.60 15.56 -10.38
C GLY A 26 -13.93 15.87 -8.91
N VAL A 27 -14.64 14.96 -8.22
CA VAL A 27 -14.95 15.12 -6.80
C VAL A 27 -13.64 15.27 -6.01
N ILE A 28 -13.52 16.38 -5.27
CA ILE A 28 -12.43 16.55 -4.34
C ILE A 28 -12.73 15.67 -3.15
N PHE A 29 -11.80 14.79 -2.82
CA PHE A 29 -11.84 14.16 -1.53
C PHE A 29 -10.78 14.76 -0.57
N ASN A 30 -11.19 14.95 0.69
CA ASN A 30 -10.46 15.69 1.72
C ASN A 30 -9.64 14.71 2.56
N PHE A 31 -8.33 14.96 2.74
CA PHE A 31 -7.43 13.95 3.29
C PHE A 31 -6.38 14.44 4.27
N SER A 32 -6.11 13.54 5.22
CA SER A 32 -4.94 13.48 6.09
C SER A 32 -3.76 12.79 5.38
N ILE A 33 -3.50 13.08 4.10
CA ILE A 33 -2.35 12.53 3.36
C ILE A 33 -1.32 13.64 3.15
N GLN A 34 -0.11 13.39 3.63
CA GLN A 34 1.03 14.28 3.41
C GLN A 34 1.95 13.68 2.35
N GLN A 35 2.10 14.38 1.22
CA GLN A 35 3.11 14.04 0.21
C GLN A 35 4.42 14.73 0.57
N VAL A 36 5.51 13.96 0.62
CA VAL A 36 6.85 14.44 0.96
C VAL A 36 7.88 13.92 -0.04
N ASN A 37 8.87 14.73 -0.38
CA ASN A 37 9.99 14.30 -1.23
C ASN A 37 11.16 13.85 -0.35
N LYS A 38 11.14 12.58 0.06
CA LYS A 38 12.13 11.96 0.96
C LYS A 38 12.39 10.51 0.54
N ASP A 39 13.56 9.98 0.87
CA ASP A 39 13.80 8.54 0.73
C ASP A 39 12.96 7.79 1.76
N LEU A 40 12.17 6.81 1.29
CA LEU A 40 11.32 5.96 2.11
C LEU A 40 12.09 5.24 3.23
N PHE A 41 13.38 5.01 3.04
CA PHE A 41 14.24 4.32 4.00
C PHE A 41 15.09 5.24 4.87
N SER A 42 14.89 6.56 4.77
CA SER A 42 15.60 7.56 5.60
C SER A 42 14.99 7.71 6.99
N ASP A 43 15.74 8.33 7.89
CA ASP A 43 15.33 8.63 9.27
C ASP A 43 14.20 9.68 9.36
N TYR A 44 13.72 10.20 8.23
CA TYR A 44 12.52 11.03 8.18
C TYR A 44 11.27 10.27 8.65
N PHE A 45 11.20 8.97 8.36
CA PHE A 45 10.13 8.09 8.80
C PHE A 45 10.60 7.40 10.09
N ASP A 46 10.13 7.93 11.22
CA ASP A 46 10.44 7.37 12.53
C ASP A 46 9.83 5.96 12.72
N GLU A 47 10.05 5.40 13.90
CA GLU A 47 9.65 4.05 14.27
C GLU A 47 8.12 3.85 14.33
N THR A 48 7.34 4.92 14.26
CA THR A 48 5.87 4.88 14.26
C THR A 48 5.31 4.63 12.85
N PHE A 49 6.12 4.77 11.80
CA PHE A 49 5.71 4.49 10.43
C PHE A 49 5.92 3.03 10.04
N HIS A 50 4.90 2.44 9.42
CA HIS A 50 5.00 1.15 8.75
C HIS A 50 5.19 1.33 7.25
N LEU A 51 6.04 0.51 6.63
CA LEU A 51 6.38 0.68 5.22
C LEU A 51 5.50 -0.21 4.35
N VAL A 52 5.04 0.34 3.22
CA VAL A 52 4.18 -0.37 2.27
C VAL A 52 4.90 -0.46 0.92
N HIS A 53 4.78 -1.60 0.26
CA HIS A 53 5.38 -1.83 -1.06
C HIS A 53 4.46 -2.65 -1.97
N CYS A 54 4.21 -2.20 -3.19
CA CYS A 54 3.51 -3.00 -4.19
C CYS A 54 4.45 -4.01 -4.85
N VAL A 55 4.00 -5.26 -4.96
CA VAL A 55 4.74 -6.37 -5.58
C VAL A 55 3.81 -7.22 -6.43
N SER A 56 4.40 -8.03 -7.31
CA SER A 56 3.73 -9.16 -7.96
C SER A 56 3.74 -10.40 -7.06
N GLN A 57 2.80 -11.32 -7.28
CA GLN A 57 2.68 -12.56 -6.49
C GLN A 57 3.89 -13.49 -6.63
N ASP A 58 4.65 -13.40 -7.72
CA ASP A 58 5.90 -14.13 -7.94
C ASP A 58 7.11 -13.54 -7.18
N PHE A 59 6.96 -12.38 -6.52
CA PHE A 59 8.00 -11.72 -5.72
C PHE A 59 9.37 -11.54 -6.43
N GLU A 60 9.40 -11.45 -7.76
CA GLU A 60 10.64 -11.22 -8.53
C GLU A 60 11.42 -10.01 -7.99
N MET A 61 10.71 -8.89 -7.75
CA MET A 61 11.25 -7.66 -7.12
C MET A 61 12.56 -7.12 -7.75
N ASN A 62 12.72 -7.31 -9.07
CA ASN A 62 13.97 -7.03 -9.78
C ASN A 62 14.10 -5.60 -10.33
N SER A 63 13.22 -4.66 -9.98
CA SER A 63 13.30 -3.27 -10.46
C SER A 63 12.95 -2.21 -9.42
N GLY A 64 13.40 -0.98 -9.63
CA GLY A 64 13.01 0.20 -8.86
C GLY A 64 13.24 0.09 -7.35
N ILE A 65 12.26 0.59 -6.57
CA ILE A 65 12.31 0.54 -5.10
C ILE A 65 12.26 -0.89 -4.56
N SER A 66 11.78 -1.87 -5.34
CA SER A 66 11.68 -3.27 -4.94
C SER A 66 13.04 -3.89 -4.65
N ILE A 67 14.09 -3.50 -5.39
CA ILE A 67 15.46 -3.95 -5.13
C ILE A 67 15.93 -3.48 -3.74
N LYS A 68 15.60 -2.23 -3.36
CA LYS A 68 15.94 -1.72 -2.01
C LYS A 68 15.17 -2.46 -0.91
N PHE A 69 13.89 -2.77 -1.14
CA PHE A 69 13.11 -3.60 -0.22
C PHE A 69 13.73 -5.00 -0.08
N LYS A 70 14.07 -5.65 -1.19
CA LYS A 70 14.74 -6.95 -1.22
C LYS A 70 16.07 -6.89 -0.43
N ASN A 71 16.97 -6.00 -0.80
CA ASN A 71 18.27 -5.89 -0.12
C ASN A 71 18.16 -5.58 1.38
N LYS A 72 17.14 -4.81 1.80
CA LYS A 72 16.97 -4.41 3.21
C LYS A 72 16.19 -5.41 4.05
N TYR A 73 15.28 -6.19 3.44
CA TYR A 73 14.31 -7.02 4.17
C TYR A 73 14.22 -8.49 3.72
N ASP A 74 14.82 -8.90 2.60
CA ASP A 74 14.81 -10.30 2.11
C ASP A 74 15.60 -11.24 3.07
N HIS A 75 16.47 -10.67 3.91
CA HIS A 75 17.10 -11.34 5.05
C HIS A 75 16.18 -11.43 6.29
N VAL A 76 14.90 -11.78 6.12
CA VAL A 76 13.91 -11.87 7.21
C VAL A 76 14.40 -12.72 8.40
N ASN A 77 15.23 -13.73 8.14
CA ASN A 77 15.84 -14.57 9.17
C ASN A 77 16.88 -13.81 10.02
N GLU A 78 17.69 -12.93 9.43
CA GLU A 78 18.65 -12.11 10.15
C GLU A 78 17.96 -10.99 10.94
N LEU A 79 16.84 -10.45 10.44
CA LEU A 79 16.00 -9.48 11.15
C LEU A 79 15.31 -10.10 12.38
N LYS A 80 14.83 -11.34 12.27
CA LYS A 80 14.31 -12.13 13.42
C LYS A 80 15.41 -12.43 14.45
N ALA A 81 16.64 -12.65 14.00
CA ALA A 81 17.80 -12.91 14.88
C ALA A 81 18.29 -11.67 15.64
N GLN A 82 17.95 -10.45 15.19
CA GLN A 82 18.42 -9.19 15.79
C GLN A 82 17.65 -8.74 17.05
N ASN A 83 16.74 -9.54 17.62
CA ASN A 83 16.01 -9.20 18.87
C ASN A 83 15.40 -7.78 18.86
N LYS A 84 14.92 -7.31 17.70
CA LYS A 84 14.32 -5.98 17.59
C LYS A 84 12.93 -6.00 18.24
N THR A 85 12.84 -5.38 19.41
CA THR A 85 11.61 -5.03 20.14
C THR A 85 10.64 -4.12 19.37
N LYS A 86 11.01 -3.69 18.15
CA LYS A 86 10.18 -2.88 17.26
C LYS A 86 9.13 -3.71 16.53
N LYS A 87 7.87 -3.39 16.75
CA LYS A 87 6.77 -3.82 15.87
C LYS A 87 6.78 -2.96 14.61
N LEU A 88 7.64 -3.26 13.65
CA LEU A 88 7.62 -2.64 12.31
C LEU A 88 7.04 -3.63 11.29
N PHE A 89 5.83 -3.35 10.79
CA PHE A 89 5.29 -4.05 9.61
C PHE A 89 5.93 -3.54 8.31
N ILE A 90 6.41 -4.48 7.49
CA ILE A 90 6.69 -4.30 6.07
C ILE A 90 5.54 -4.96 5.31
N ILE A 91 4.70 -4.17 4.64
CA ILE A 91 3.45 -4.62 4.05
C ILE A 91 3.59 -4.71 2.53
N TYR A 92 3.44 -5.93 2.00
CA TYR A 92 3.49 -6.19 0.58
C TYR A 92 2.08 -6.20 -0.01
N LEU A 93 1.78 -5.23 -0.88
CA LEU A 93 0.53 -5.14 -1.63
C LEU A 93 0.68 -5.95 -2.91
N ILE A 94 0.04 -7.11 -2.98
CA ILE A 94 0.00 -7.91 -4.21
C ILE A 94 -1.00 -7.25 -5.18
N THR A 95 -0.49 -6.73 -6.29
CA THR A 95 -1.30 -6.00 -7.29
C THR A 95 -1.32 -6.68 -8.65
N LYS A 96 -0.53 -7.75 -8.83
CA LYS A 96 -0.40 -8.51 -10.07
C LYS A 96 -0.15 -9.99 -9.78
N SER A 97 -0.55 -10.86 -10.70
CA SER A 97 -0.26 -12.29 -10.62
C SER A 97 1.20 -12.57 -11.00
N THR A 98 1.72 -11.87 -12.00
CA THR A 98 3.14 -11.93 -12.40
C THR A 98 3.73 -10.54 -12.59
N PHE A 99 5.06 -10.43 -12.51
CA PHE A 99 5.77 -9.16 -12.69
C PHE A 99 5.44 -8.49 -14.04
N TYR A 100 5.39 -9.28 -15.11
CA TYR A 100 5.17 -8.84 -16.50
C TYR A 100 3.71 -8.54 -16.84
N GLU A 101 2.76 -8.87 -15.96
CA GLU A 101 1.34 -8.59 -16.18
C GLU A 101 1.08 -7.07 -16.19
N LYS A 102 0.14 -6.62 -17.03
CA LYS A 102 -0.28 -5.22 -17.03
C LYS A 102 -1.02 -4.88 -15.73
N SER A 103 -0.73 -3.71 -15.19
CA SER A 103 -1.37 -3.21 -13.97
C SER A 103 -2.75 -2.68 -14.28
N ALA A 104 -3.73 -2.95 -13.40
CA ALA A 104 -5.11 -2.48 -13.51
C ALA A 104 -5.57 -1.78 -12.23
N TYR A 105 -6.48 -0.81 -12.36
CA TYR A 105 -7.00 -0.03 -11.22
C TYR A 105 -7.76 -0.90 -10.20
N LYS A 106 -8.57 -1.85 -10.66
CA LYS A 106 -9.45 -2.64 -9.80
C LYS A 106 -8.68 -3.56 -8.82
N PRO A 107 -7.66 -4.34 -9.24
CA PRO A 107 -6.80 -5.07 -8.30
C PRO A 107 -6.11 -4.16 -7.29
N LEU A 108 -5.55 -3.02 -7.74
CA LEU A 108 -4.93 -2.04 -6.84
C LEU A 108 -5.91 -1.50 -5.79
N PHE A 109 -7.12 -1.14 -6.22
CA PHE A 109 -8.19 -0.67 -5.34
C PHE A 109 -8.54 -1.70 -4.26
N THR A 110 -8.73 -2.96 -4.66
CA THR A 110 -9.01 -4.07 -3.73
C THR A 110 -7.87 -4.23 -2.73
N THR A 111 -6.62 -4.20 -3.18
CA THR A 111 -5.47 -4.37 -2.31
C THR A 111 -5.29 -3.19 -1.35
N LEU A 112 -5.60 -1.95 -1.76
CA LEU A 112 -5.62 -0.78 -0.87
C LEU A 112 -6.74 -0.85 0.17
N LYS A 113 -7.92 -1.37 -0.18
CA LYS A 113 -8.98 -1.64 0.81
C LYS A 113 -8.56 -2.67 1.86
N LEU A 114 -7.91 -3.75 1.42
CA LEU A 114 -7.34 -4.74 2.33
C LEU A 114 -6.27 -4.12 3.23
N LEU A 115 -5.44 -3.20 2.71
CA LEU A 115 -4.48 -2.45 3.53
C LEU A 115 -5.19 -1.60 4.60
N LYS A 116 -6.27 -0.89 4.26
CA LYS A 116 -7.04 -0.10 5.24
C LYS A 116 -7.59 -0.98 6.36
N ILE A 117 -8.16 -2.14 6.01
CA ILE A 117 -8.68 -3.11 7.00
C ILE A 117 -7.54 -3.65 7.86
N PHE A 118 -6.41 -4.00 7.26
CA PHE A 118 -5.22 -4.42 7.97
C PHE A 118 -4.78 -3.35 8.98
N CYS A 119 -4.72 -2.09 8.54
CA CYS A 119 -4.34 -0.99 9.43
C CYS A 119 -5.30 -0.83 10.61
N SER A 120 -6.62 -0.86 10.36
CA SER A 120 -7.62 -0.80 11.43
C SER A 120 -7.52 -1.98 12.40
N THR A 121 -7.31 -3.19 11.88
CA THR A 121 -7.26 -4.43 12.68
C THR A 121 -6.05 -4.47 13.61
N TYR A 122 -4.91 -3.92 13.17
CA TYR A 122 -3.66 -3.91 13.93
C TYR A 122 -3.34 -2.56 14.60
N ASN A 123 -4.32 -1.64 14.64
CA ASN A 123 -4.17 -0.30 15.20
C ASN A 123 -2.99 0.49 14.62
N ILE A 124 -2.73 0.31 13.32
CA ILE A 124 -1.70 1.05 12.57
C ILE A 124 -2.29 2.40 12.16
N ASN A 125 -1.68 3.48 12.66
CA ASN A 125 -2.13 4.86 12.41
C ASN A 125 -1.23 5.65 11.46
N LYS A 126 -0.04 5.14 11.12
CA LYS A 126 0.93 5.77 10.24
C LYS A 126 1.55 4.76 9.29
N ILE A 127 1.38 5.01 8.00
CA ILE A 127 2.02 4.25 6.94
C ILE A 127 2.79 5.19 6.01
N ALA A 128 3.92 4.72 5.51
CA ALA A 128 4.68 5.38 4.45
C ALA A 128 4.58 4.52 3.20
N ILE A 129 3.99 5.09 2.15
CA ILE A 129 3.83 4.43 0.85
C ILE A 129 4.70 5.21 -0.15
N PRO A 130 5.63 4.57 -0.88
CA PRO A 130 6.31 5.24 -1.99
C PRO A 130 5.29 5.63 -3.06
N LYS A 131 5.64 6.57 -3.93
CA LYS A 131 4.83 6.86 -5.12
C LYS A 131 4.60 5.56 -5.89
N ILE A 132 3.36 5.09 -5.94
CA ILE A 132 2.99 3.88 -6.67
C ILE A 132 3.02 4.22 -8.16
N THR A 133 4.05 3.75 -8.83
CA THR A 133 4.23 3.88 -10.27
C THR A 133 4.31 2.50 -10.88
N PHE A 134 3.68 2.33 -12.03
CA PHE A 134 3.79 1.12 -12.82
C PHE A 134 4.53 1.45 -14.11
N GLU A 135 5.39 0.54 -14.56
CA GLU A 135 6.13 0.70 -15.83
C GLU A 135 5.18 0.80 -17.04
N SER A 136 3.95 0.29 -16.90
CA SER A 136 2.90 0.43 -17.91
C SER A 136 2.22 1.80 -17.84
N GLU A 137 2.11 2.49 -18.98
CA GLU A 137 1.41 3.78 -19.14
C GLU A 137 -0.09 3.75 -18.79
N THR A 138 -0.65 2.60 -18.43
CA THR A 138 -2.09 2.39 -18.25
C THR A 138 -2.65 3.00 -16.96
N LEU A 139 -1.82 3.27 -15.94
CA LEU A 139 -2.29 3.79 -14.65
C LEU A 139 -1.71 5.17 -14.36
N ASN A 140 -2.58 6.17 -14.33
CA ASN A 140 -2.26 7.55 -13.99
C ASN A 140 -2.10 7.74 -12.47
N TRP A 141 -1.01 8.40 -12.06
CA TRP A 141 -0.72 8.69 -10.64
C TRP A 141 -1.81 9.54 -9.97
N CYS A 142 -2.43 10.51 -10.65
CA CYS A 142 -3.49 11.32 -10.07
C CYS A 142 -4.69 10.46 -9.67
N THR A 143 -5.09 9.50 -10.51
CA THR A 143 -6.16 8.54 -10.20
C THR A 143 -5.75 7.65 -9.03
N ILE A 144 -4.51 7.15 -8.99
CA ILE A 144 -4.02 6.34 -7.86
C ILE A 144 -3.99 7.16 -6.56
N LEU A 145 -3.52 8.40 -6.63
CA LEU A 145 -3.48 9.29 -5.47
C LEU A 145 -4.89 9.52 -4.95
N ASN A 146 -5.85 9.84 -5.83
CA ASN A 146 -7.27 9.98 -5.52
C ASN A 146 -7.90 8.69 -4.96
N MET A 147 -7.41 7.54 -5.39
CA MET A 147 -7.83 6.23 -4.87
C MET A 147 -7.33 6.00 -3.44
N ILE A 148 -6.04 6.23 -3.18
CA ILE A 148 -5.45 6.10 -1.83
C ILE A 148 -6.19 7.01 -0.87
N LYS A 149 -6.33 8.25 -1.30
CA LYS A 149 -7.22 9.26 -0.76
C LYS A 149 -8.58 8.62 -0.42
N TYR A 150 -9.44 8.33 -1.39
CA TYR A 150 -10.81 7.85 -1.15
C TYR A 150 -10.93 6.70 -0.14
N ILE A 151 -9.92 5.81 -0.05
CA ILE A 151 -9.90 4.67 0.86
C ILE A 151 -9.47 5.04 2.29
N PHE A 152 -8.60 6.03 2.48
CA PHE A 152 -7.94 6.34 3.76
C PHE A 152 -8.50 7.57 4.47
#